data_AF-A0A845WCH2-F1
#
_entry.id   AF-A0A845WCH2-F1
#
_cell.length_a   1.000
_cell.length_b   1.000
_cell.length_c   1.000
_cell.angle_alpha   90.00
_cell.angle_beta   90.00
_cell.angle_gamma   90.00
#
_symmetry.space_group_name_H-M   'P 1'
#
loop_
_entity.id
_entity.type
_entity.pdbx_description
1 polymer ?
#
loop_
_entity_poly.entity_id
_entity_poly.type
_entity_poly.pdbx_seq_one_letter_code
_entity_poly.pdbx_strand_id
1 'polypeptide(L)'
;MNIKHFSLFAGLAAITLTSFPMAANAHKMHRSFSKLNLTDQQEQQIENIRNNTYSEIEDILTPQQQEQFETIKTLRGQLRDAKEATNLSQEQRDEIREIKKSVREEMESMNLSQEQRDDIREIKKSAREEMMGILTDEQRQQIRQEMGSRRGKRGFRRGSL
;
A
#
# COMPACT_ATOMS: atom_id res chain seq x y z
N MET A 1 -2.24 -22.71 -20.45
CA MET A 1 -1.89 -22.09 -19.16
C MET A 1 -0.38 -22.14 -19.03
N ASN A 2 0.28 -20.98 -18.99
CA ASN A 2 1.73 -20.84 -18.92
C ASN A 2 2.02 -19.60 -18.06
N ILE A 3 1.94 -19.75 -16.74
CA ILE A 3 2.34 -18.67 -15.82
C ILE A 3 3.80 -18.94 -15.49
N LYS A 4 4.69 -18.19 -16.11
CA LYS A 4 6.13 -18.25 -15.84
C LYS A 4 6.38 -17.50 -14.52
N HIS A 5 6.68 -18.25 -13.46
CA HIS A 5 7.15 -17.68 -12.21
C HIS A 5 8.55 -17.08 -12.40
N PHE A 6 8.64 -15.76 -12.51
CA PHE A 6 9.90 -15.03 -12.32
C PHE A 6 9.97 -14.52 -10.89
N SER A 7 10.21 -15.41 -9.93
CA SER A 7 10.68 -15.03 -8.60
C SER A 7 12.20 -15.06 -8.63
N LEU A 8 12.82 -13.90 -8.80
CA LEU A 8 14.26 -13.71 -8.72
C LEU A 8 14.49 -12.35 -8.08
N PHE A 9 14.70 -12.32 -6.75
CA PHE A 9 15.80 -11.60 -6.11
C PHE A 9 16.02 -12.16 -4.70
N ALA A 10 17.06 -12.99 -4.60
CA ALA A 10 17.87 -13.20 -3.39
C ALA A 10 18.33 -11.83 -2.86
N GLY A 11 18.60 -11.57 -1.58
CA GLY A 11 19.28 -12.36 -0.57
C GLY A 11 20.01 -11.36 0.33
N LEU A 12 20.16 -11.68 1.61
CA LEU A 12 20.77 -10.84 2.66
C LEU A 12 22.10 -10.21 2.22
N ALA A 13 22.13 -8.87 2.11
CA ALA A 13 23.37 -8.12 2.01
C ALA A 13 23.68 -7.48 3.37
N ALA A 14 24.56 -8.12 4.13
CA ALA A 14 25.24 -7.46 5.25
C ALA A 14 26.26 -6.48 4.64
N ILE A 15 26.02 -5.17 4.74
CA ILE A 15 26.93 -4.15 4.17
C ILE A 15 27.25 -3.10 5.22
N THR A 16 28.56 -2.90 5.40
CA THR A 16 29.23 -1.92 6.25
C THR A 16 28.84 -0.48 5.88
N LEU A 17 28.42 0.32 6.86
CA LEU A 17 28.01 1.72 6.67
C LEU A 17 29.18 2.60 6.21
N THR A 18 29.21 2.93 4.93
CA THR A 18 29.82 4.18 4.44
C THR A 18 28.69 5.15 4.17
N SER A 19 28.54 6.17 5.01
CA SER A 19 27.47 7.18 4.90
C SER A 19 27.69 8.07 3.68
N PHE A 20 26.84 7.92 2.66
CA PHE A 20 26.69 8.90 1.59
C PHE A 20 25.39 9.68 1.77
N PRO A 21 25.38 11.01 1.56
CA PRO A 21 24.13 11.76 1.49
C PRO A 21 23.57 11.65 0.07
N MET A 22 22.48 10.90 -0.11
CA MET A 22 21.67 10.94 -1.32
C MET A 22 20.38 11.72 -1.01
N ALA A 23 20.15 12.83 -1.72
CA ALA A 23 18.93 13.60 -1.57
C ALA A 23 17.76 12.86 -2.23
N ALA A 24 16.84 12.33 -1.41
CA ALA A 24 15.65 11.62 -1.87
C ALA A 24 14.40 12.51 -1.76
N ASN A 25 13.69 12.71 -2.88
CA ASN A 25 12.28 13.09 -2.84
C ASN A 25 11.49 11.87 -2.37
N ALA A 26 11.28 11.74 -1.06
CA ALA A 26 10.51 10.66 -0.47
C ALA A 26 9.02 10.80 -0.83
N HIS A 27 8.53 9.98 -1.76
CA HIS A 27 7.10 9.84 -2.02
C HIS A 27 6.50 8.93 -0.93
N LYS A 28 6.00 9.56 0.13
CA LYS A 28 5.75 8.95 1.44
C LYS A 28 4.71 7.82 1.44
N MET A 29 4.78 7.02 2.51
CA MET A 29 4.33 5.63 2.54
C MET A 29 2.89 5.41 3.09
N HIS A 30 2.28 4.24 2.83
CA HIS A 30 1.02 3.80 3.44
C HIS A 30 1.02 3.92 4.99
N ARG A 31 -0.14 4.29 5.58
CA ARG A 31 -0.33 4.68 7.00
C ARG A 31 0.19 3.70 8.07
N SER A 32 0.34 2.42 7.74
CA SER A 32 0.90 1.42 8.66
C SER A 32 2.42 1.46 8.76
N PHE A 33 3.07 2.04 7.75
CA PHE A 33 4.52 2.13 7.66
C PHE A 33 5.04 3.56 7.82
N SER A 34 4.20 4.57 7.57
CA SER A 34 4.53 6.00 7.75
C SER A 34 4.87 6.42 9.20
N LYS A 35 4.74 5.50 10.16
CA LYS A 35 5.06 5.71 11.58
C LYS A 35 6.29 4.92 12.03
N LEU A 36 6.81 4.09 11.15
CA LEU A 36 8.08 3.42 11.35
C LEU A 36 9.08 4.44 10.81
N ASN A 37 10.07 4.83 11.61
CA ASN A 37 11.14 5.69 11.14
C ASN A 37 11.96 4.89 10.11
N LEU A 38 11.46 4.80 8.88
CA LEU A 38 12.06 4.05 7.80
C LEU A 38 13.28 4.81 7.30
N THR A 39 14.27 4.05 6.87
CA THR A 39 15.40 4.64 6.13
C THR A 39 14.97 4.92 4.69
N ASP A 40 15.59 5.90 4.04
CA ASP A 40 15.32 6.23 2.63
C ASP A 40 15.41 5.00 1.72
N GLN A 41 16.37 4.10 1.99
CA GLN A 41 16.51 2.84 1.27
C GLN A 41 15.32 1.91 1.46
N GLN A 42 14.82 1.76 2.70
CA GLN A 42 13.61 0.97 2.97
C GLN A 42 12.39 1.60 2.29
N GLU A 43 12.30 2.94 2.25
CA GLU A 43 11.22 3.64 1.56
C GLU A 43 11.23 3.34 0.06
N GLN A 44 12.38 3.45 -0.58
CA GLN A 44 12.55 3.15 -2.00
C GLN A 44 12.21 1.69 -2.34
N GLN A 45 12.68 0.73 -1.52
CA GLN A 45 12.37 -0.68 -1.75
C GLN A 45 10.87 -0.96 -1.63
N ILE A 46 10.19 -0.35 -0.66
CA ILE A 46 8.75 -0.50 -0.50
C ILE A 46 7.98 0.17 -1.65
N GLU A 47 8.44 1.32 -2.15
CA GLU A 47 7.87 1.96 -3.33
C GLU A 47 7.99 1.08 -4.58
N ASN A 48 9.17 0.48 -4.80
CA ASN A 48 9.39 -0.46 -5.89
C ASN A 48 8.43 -1.66 -5.83
N ILE A 49 8.26 -2.27 -4.65
CA ILE A 49 7.30 -3.37 -4.48
C ILE A 49 5.90 -2.92 -4.84
N ARG A 50 5.47 -1.72 -4.45
CA ARG A 50 4.14 -1.20 -4.80
C ARG A 50 3.95 -1.00 -6.29
N ASN A 51 4.95 -0.44 -6.95
CA ASN A 51 4.88 -0.21 -8.40
C ASN A 51 4.78 -1.55 -9.14
N ASN A 52 5.59 -2.53 -8.75
CA ASN A 52 5.51 -3.89 -9.29
C ASN A 52 4.14 -4.53 -9.00
N THR A 53 3.62 -4.38 -7.78
CA THR A 53 2.28 -4.88 -7.40
C THR A 53 1.19 -4.28 -8.28
N TYR A 54 1.29 -3.00 -8.64
CA TYR A 54 0.33 -2.36 -9.53
C TYR A 54 0.42 -2.90 -10.96
N SER A 55 1.62 -3.09 -11.48
CA SER A 55 1.82 -3.72 -12.79
C SER A 55 1.27 -5.15 -12.84
N GLU A 56 1.54 -5.97 -11.81
CA GLU A 56 1.00 -7.34 -11.74
C GLU A 56 -0.54 -7.36 -11.68
N ILE A 57 -1.15 -6.37 -11.01
CA ILE A 57 -2.60 -6.23 -11.01
C ILE A 57 -3.10 -5.81 -12.39
N GLU A 58 -2.45 -4.86 -13.06
CA GLU A 58 -2.84 -4.43 -14.41
C GLU A 58 -2.82 -5.57 -15.43
N ASP A 59 -1.84 -6.48 -15.33
CA ASP A 59 -1.68 -7.61 -16.25
C ASP A 59 -2.85 -8.60 -16.22
N ILE A 60 -3.61 -8.66 -15.12
CA ILE A 60 -4.78 -9.54 -14.98
C ILE A 60 -6.11 -8.84 -15.23
N LEU A 61 -6.08 -7.54 -15.53
CA LEU A 61 -7.27 -6.74 -15.83
C LEU A 61 -7.56 -6.70 -17.33
N THR A 62 -8.84 -6.51 -17.68
CA THR A 62 -9.21 -6.18 -19.06
C THR A 62 -8.80 -4.75 -19.41
N PRO A 63 -8.68 -4.38 -20.70
CA PRO A 63 -8.33 -3.01 -21.08
C PRO A 63 -9.26 -1.94 -20.48
N GLN A 64 -10.56 -2.22 -20.40
CA GLN A 64 -11.52 -1.31 -19.76
C GLN A 64 -11.27 -1.19 -18.26
N GLN A 65 -10.96 -2.29 -17.58
CA GLN A 65 -10.66 -2.29 -16.15
C GLN A 65 -9.34 -1.59 -15.84
N GLN A 66 -8.36 -1.65 -16.74
CA GLN A 66 -7.09 -0.93 -16.60
C GLN A 66 -7.31 0.59 -16.56
N GLU A 67 -8.16 1.14 -17.41
CA GLU A 67 -8.51 2.57 -17.40
C GLU A 67 -9.13 3.01 -16.05
N GLN A 68 -10.05 2.21 -15.53
CA GLN A 68 -10.64 2.44 -14.21
C GLN A 68 -9.59 2.31 -13.10
N PHE A 69 -8.66 1.37 -13.25
CA PHE A 69 -7.59 1.16 -12.29
C PHE A 69 -6.60 2.34 -12.25
N GLU A 70 -6.25 2.94 -13.39
CA GLU A 70 -5.46 4.18 -13.46
C GLU A 70 -6.14 5.34 -12.71
N THR A 71 -7.45 5.47 -12.90
CA THR A 71 -8.26 6.47 -12.20
C THR A 71 -8.20 6.25 -10.69
N ILE A 72 -8.37 4.99 -10.24
CA ILE A 72 -8.26 4.61 -8.83
C ILE A 72 -6.85 4.90 -8.29
N LYS A 73 -5.79 4.61 -9.04
CA LYS A 73 -4.39 4.90 -8.63
C LYS A 73 -4.21 6.40 -8.40
N THR A 74 -4.68 7.22 -9.33
CA THR A 74 -4.61 8.69 -9.25
C THR A 74 -5.34 9.23 -8.02
N LEU A 75 -6.61 8.86 -7.85
CA LEU A 75 -7.41 9.29 -6.69
C LEU A 75 -6.81 8.81 -5.36
N ARG A 76 -6.22 7.61 -5.31
CA ARG A 76 -5.52 7.12 -4.13
C ARG A 76 -4.24 7.90 -3.83
N GLY A 77 -3.52 8.36 -4.86
CA GLY A 77 -2.40 9.28 -4.73
C GLY A 77 -2.84 10.58 -4.05
N GLN A 78 -3.88 11.23 -4.59
CA GLN A 78 -4.45 12.45 -3.99
C GLN A 78 -4.87 12.25 -2.53
N LEU A 79 -5.52 11.12 -2.21
CA LEU A 79 -5.90 10.79 -0.83
C LEU A 79 -4.71 10.59 0.11
N ARG A 80 -3.57 10.13 -0.41
CA ARG A 80 -2.36 9.98 0.38
C ARG A 80 -1.81 11.35 0.71
N ASP A 81 -1.64 12.19 -0.31
CA ASP A 81 -1.06 13.52 -0.16
C ASP A 81 -1.93 14.39 0.77
N ALA A 82 -3.26 14.32 0.61
CA ALA A 82 -4.20 15.03 1.47
C ALA A 82 -4.21 14.53 2.93
N LYS A 83 -3.81 13.29 3.21
CA LYS A 83 -3.72 12.76 4.58
C LYS A 83 -2.47 13.21 5.32
N GLU A 84 -1.48 13.72 4.61
CA GLU A 84 -0.25 14.25 5.21
C GLU A 84 -0.38 15.70 5.64
N ALA A 85 -1.36 16.41 5.08
CA ALA A 85 -1.67 17.78 5.49
C ALA A 85 -2.06 17.84 6.97
N THR A 86 -1.27 18.58 7.75
CA THR A 86 -1.62 18.97 9.12
C THR A 86 -2.53 20.19 9.06
N ASN A 87 -3.61 20.21 9.85
CA ASN A 87 -4.59 21.32 9.91
C ASN A 87 -5.46 21.49 8.63
N LEU A 88 -6.15 20.44 8.23
CA LEU A 88 -7.14 20.50 7.15
C LEU A 88 -8.31 21.44 7.48
N SER A 89 -8.63 22.35 6.55
CA SER A 89 -9.85 23.15 6.56
C SER A 89 -11.10 22.28 6.41
N GLN A 90 -12.27 22.83 6.68
CA GLN A 90 -13.53 22.09 6.50
C GLN A 90 -13.75 21.70 5.03
N GLU A 91 -13.48 22.63 4.11
CA GLU A 91 -13.57 22.41 2.66
C GLU A 91 -12.64 21.27 2.20
N GLN A 92 -11.38 21.25 2.65
CA GLN A 92 -10.43 20.18 2.32
C GLN A 92 -10.87 18.81 2.86
N ARG A 93 -11.55 18.79 4.02
CA ARG A 93 -12.11 17.54 4.56
C ARG A 93 -13.28 17.03 3.72
N ASP A 94 -14.08 17.93 3.17
CA ASP A 94 -15.20 17.60 2.31
C ASP A 94 -14.68 17.09 0.95
N GLU A 95 -13.65 17.70 0.39
CA GLU A 95 -12.95 17.20 -0.80
C GLU A 95 -12.40 15.78 -0.60
N ILE A 96 -11.69 15.54 0.51
CA ILE A 96 -11.23 14.18 0.85
C ILE A 96 -12.38 13.18 0.96
N ARG A 97 -13.57 13.61 1.40
CA ARG A 97 -14.75 12.75 1.48
C ARG A 97 -15.24 12.38 0.07
N GLU A 98 -15.31 13.34 -0.83
CA GLU A 98 -15.69 13.11 -2.21
C GLU A 98 -14.68 12.21 -2.94
N ILE A 99 -13.38 12.46 -2.81
CA ILE A 99 -12.36 11.59 -3.43
C ILE A 99 -12.51 10.14 -2.91
N LYS A 100 -12.77 9.92 -1.61
CA LYS A 100 -13.02 8.58 -1.06
C LYS A 100 -14.25 7.93 -1.66
N LYS A 101 -15.31 8.71 -1.90
CA LYS A 101 -16.54 8.25 -2.52
C LYS A 101 -16.27 7.83 -3.97
N SER A 102 -15.58 8.66 -4.75
CA SER A 102 -15.18 8.35 -6.13
C SER A 102 -14.31 7.10 -6.21
N VAL A 103 -13.31 6.93 -5.34
CA VAL A 103 -12.50 5.70 -5.28
C VAL A 103 -13.36 4.47 -5.07
N ARG A 104 -14.39 4.57 -4.23
CA ARG A 104 -15.29 3.46 -3.94
C ARG A 104 -16.17 3.13 -5.15
N GLU A 105 -16.76 4.15 -5.77
CA GLU A 105 -17.61 4.00 -6.95
C GLU A 105 -16.83 3.38 -8.12
N GLU A 106 -15.62 3.85 -8.39
CA GLU A 106 -14.74 3.27 -9.41
C GLU A 106 -14.39 1.81 -9.11
N MET A 107 -14.05 1.48 -7.86
CA MET A 107 -13.77 0.09 -7.49
C MET A 107 -15.00 -0.84 -7.64
N GLU A 108 -16.19 -0.35 -7.34
CA GLU A 108 -17.43 -1.11 -7.47
C GLU A 108 -17.80 -1.32 -8.96
N SER A 109 -17.50 -0.33 -9.82
CA SER A 109 -17.77 -0.39 -11.26
C SER A 109 -16.77 -1.23 -12.06
N MET A 110 -15.62 -1.60 -11.49
CA MET A 110 -14.64 -2.49 -12.14
C MET A 110 -15.18 -3.88 -12.49
N ASN A 111 -16.29 -4.30 -11.86
CA ASN A 111 -16.94 -5.60 -12.10
C ASN A 111 -15.95 -6.79 -12.16
N LEU A 112 -14.98 -6.80 -11.25
CA LEU A 112 -13.93 -7.84 -11.20
C LEU A 112 -14.54 -9.23 -11.05
N SER A 113 -14.05 -10.19 -11.84
CA SER A 113 -14.42 -11.60 -11.72
C SER A 113 -13.97 -12.16 -10.37
N GLN A 114 -14.52 -13.31 -9.98
CA GLN A 114 -14.10 -13.96 -8.73
C GLN A 114 -12.62 -14.37 -8.78
N GLU A 115 -12.17 -14.90 -9.92
CA GLU A 115 -10.77 -15.26 -10.17
C GLU A 115 -9.85 -14.04 -10.04
N GLN A 116 -10.14 -12.93 -10.73
CA GLN A 116 -9.38 -11.69 -10.61
C GLN A 116 -9.32 -11.18 -9.16
N ARG A 117 -10.41 -11.28 -8.40
CA ARG A 117 -10.44 -10.88 -6.98
C ARG A 117 -9.54 -11.73 -6.12
N ASP A 118 -9.42 -13.01 -6.43
CA ASP A 118 -8.59 -13.95 -5.72
C ASP A 118 -7.11 -13.74 -6.08
N ASP A 119 -6.79 -13.54 -7.36
CA ASP A 119 -5.43 -13.19 -7.83
C ASP A 119 -4.94 -11.88 -7.22
N ILE A 120 -5.76 -10.83 -7.26
CA ILE A 120 -5.44 -9.54 -6.62
C ILE A 120 -5.18 -9.71 -5.12
N ARG A 121 -5.90 -10.63 -4.45
CA ARG A 121 -5.70 -10.89 -3.03
C ARG A 121 -4.36 -11.58 -2.78
N GLU A 122 -3.99 -12.52 -3.63
CA GLU A 122 -2.71 -13.22 -3.55
C GLU A 122 -1.52 -12.29 -3.84
N ILE A 123 -1.57 -11.53 -4.92
CA ILE A 123 -0.58 -10.51 -5.29
C ILE A 123 -0.35 -9.55 -4.11
N LYS A 124 -1.44 -8.99 -3.54
CA LYS A 124 -1.34 -8.09 -2.39
C LYS A 124 -0.81 -8.76 -1.12
N LYS A 125 -1.06 -10.06 -0.96
CA LYS A 125 -0.54 -10.84 0.17
C LYS A 125 0.97 -11.03 0.02
N SER A 126 1.45 -11.45 -1.15
CA SER A 126 2.89 -11.59 -1.44
C SER A 126 3.63 -10.28 -1.23
N ALA A 127 3.15 -9.20 -1.86
CA ALA A 127 3.74 -7.87 -1.73
C ALA A 127 3.82 -7.41 -0.26
N ARG A 128 2.83 -7.76 0.56
CA ARG A 128 2.85 -7.47 2.00
C ARG A 128 3.93 -8.24 2.74
N GLU A 129 4.13 -9.51 2.40
CA GLU A 129 5.18 -10.35 3.00
C GLU A 129 6.57 -9.83 2.63
N GLU A 130 6.77 -9.45 1.37
CA GLU A 130 8.02 -8.82 0.89
C GLU A 130 8.29 -7.50 1.61
N MET A 131 7.29 -6.62 1.71
CA MET A 131 7.42 -5.36 2.47
C MET A 131 7.78 -5.59 3.95
N MET A 132 7.27 -6.66 4.57
CA MET A 132 7.62 -7.02 5.95
C MET A 132 9.05 -7.53 6.10
N GLY A 133 9.60 -8.13 5.04
CA GLY A 133 10.99 -8.59 4.97
C GLY A 133 12.01 -7.44 4.97
N ILE A 134 11.61 -6.26 4.47
CA ILE A 134 12.44 -5.05 4.44
C ILE A 134 12.64 -4.43 5.83
N LEU A 135 11.69 -4.67 6.75
CA LEU A 135 11.69 -4.06 8.07
C LEU A 135 12.65 -4.73 9.04
N THR A 136 13.03 -4.01 10.10
CA THR A 136 13.70 -4.60 11.26
C THR A 136 12.70 -5.35 12.16
N ASP A 137 13.21 -6.16 13.09
CA ASP A 137 12.36 -6.86 14.06
C ASP A 137 11.57 -5.91 14.95
N GLU A 138 12.18 -4.80 15.37
CA GLU A 138 11.55 -3.76 16.17
C GLU A 138 10.43 -3.06 15.39
N GLN A 139 10.69 -2.70 14.12
CA GLN A 139 9.70 -2.10 13.23
C GLN A 139 8.52 -3.07 12.98
N ARG A 140 8.79 -4.37 12.79
CA ARG A 140 7.75 -5.41 12.69
C ARG A 140 6.92 -5.52 13.97
N GLN A 141 7.56 -5.49 15.13
CA GLN A 141 6.88 -5.55 16.42
C GLN A 141 5.96 -4.33 16.62
N GLN A 142 6.41 -3.14 16.25
CA GLN A 142 5.61 -1.91 16.30
C GLN A 142 4.34 -2.03 15.44
N ILE A 143 4.44 -2.55 14.20
CA ILE A 143 3.25 -2.80 13.36
C ILE A 143 2.31 -3.80 14.02
N ARG A 144 2.83 -4.91 14.55
CA ARG A 144 2.00 -5.96 15.18
C ARG A 144 1.24 -5.40 16.37
N GLN A 145 1.86 -4.58 17.20
CA GLN A 145 1.21 -3.89 18.31
C GLN A 145 0.10 -2.96 17.82
N GLU A 146 0.38 -2.09 16.83
CA GLU A 146 -0.65 -1.20 16.28
C GLU A 146 -1.85 -1.96 15.68
N MET A 147 -1.59 -3.05 14.98
CA MET A 147 -2.62 -3.91 14.37
C MET A 147 -3.43 -4.65 15.43
N GLY A 148 -2.78 -5.17 16.47
CA GLY A 148 -3.44 -5.82 17.62
C GLY A 148 -4.38 -4.86 18.35
N SER A 149 -3.93 -3.63 18.61
CA SER A 149 -4.76 -2.60 19.26
C SER A 149 -6.01 -2.23 18.46
N ARG A 150 -5.94 -2.24 17.12
CA ARG A 150 -7.11 -1.98 16.25
C ARG A 150 -8.12 -3.13 16.25
N ARG A 151 -7.66 -4.39 16.34
CA ARG A 151 -8.54 -5.57 16.41
C ARG A 151 -9.31 -5.60 17.74
N GLY A 152 -8.68 -5.23 18.85
CA GLY A 152 -9.34 -5.08 20.16
C GLY A 152 -10.46 -4.02 20.17
N LYS A 153 -10.24 -2.86 19.54
CA LYS A 153 -11.27 -1.79 19.42
C LYS A 153 -12.49 -2.18 18.59
N ARG A 154 -12.34 -3.06 17.60
CA ARG A 154 -13.46 -3.51 16.75
C ARG A 154 -14.33 -4.58 17.42
N GLY A 155 -13.76 -5.34 18.37
CA GLY A 155 -14.51 -6.28 19.22
C GLY A 155 -15.42 -5.57 20.22
N PHE A 156 -14.95 -4.48 20.84
CA PHE A 156 -15.74 -3.71 21.81
C PHE A 156 -16.97 -3.01 21.22
N ARG A 157 -16.93 -2.57 19.96
CA ARG A 157 -18.08 -1.90 19.30
C ARG A 157 -19.14 -2.86 18.75
N ARG A 158 -18.88 -4.17 18.72
CA ARG A 158 -19.82 -5.19 18.22
C ARG A 158 -20.54 -5.97 19.32
N GLY A 159 -20.13 -5.81 20.58
CA GLY A 159 -20.74 -6.45 21.75
C GLY A 159 -21.53 -5.49 22.65
N SER A 160 -21.88 -4.29 22.16
CA SER A 160 -22.62 -3.27 22.91
C SER A 160 -23.93 -2.88 22.20
N LEU A 161 -24.65 -3.86 21.68
CA LEU A 161 -26.03 -3.76 21.21
C LEU A 161 -26.85 -4.87 21.86
#